data_AF-A0A410QBA7-F1
#
_entry.id   AF-A0A410QBA7-F1
#
_cell.length_a   1.000
_cell.length_b   1.000
_cell.length_c   1.000
_cell.angle_alpha   90.00
_cell.angle_beta   90.00
_cell.angle_gamma   90.00
#
_symmetry.space_group_name_H-M   'P 1'
#
loop_
_entity.id
_entity.type
_entity.pdbx_description
1 polymer ?
#
loop_
_entity_poly.entity_id
_entity_poly.type
_entity_poly.pdbx_seq_one_letter_code
_entity_poly.pdbx_strand_id
1 'polypeptide(L)'
;MVITFIHVMYNSKLSAAAPSPNWSREISIQKTSFNRNPLVSDIDENILFLDQAYGDEKGLKIKLFNNKMELLKEEKVYIPQLEFNTTSSQEVFLDGKYILWRDNNKNTVYRGEISDDLKTVQVKEIMNNVEKLDYYSDGKKGILAFLKKDGMISICRGDGETIFDGEISGNIKDLKVYSQDENIYLQTVNYNNKTGIKEYRISQCRDGIMSDAVTVWEISEIGMKVRDFVLCGDGENIYSLITTQGKGANNFGYILAGYNKSTEKSFEPVKFNDYPDMGLGYFYSNPVVIGENENGIEILVGGTTYLDLYSREKTNIVKVGLNRKGINKTELISKTKGLSIKPSYVKGKDGEVCFWLEPDEGKYFKVMAATTDKSVLLSTTKINSNDVKEALGKEVPSLTSYLLLISFAGRFLPLLPVLGWLIYIFSINERIEKSGYKYLIIGIFIYLFFQIITINSFYKPEAVLYMPKLLTFTGSKIIIPTVFSLVGLCAVIMSRKKDRIKQPYKQYILFLTFAYILMNYLYTPYLFINN
;
A
#
# COMPACT_ATOMS: atom_id res chain seq x y z
N MET A 1 19.69 1.54 28.65
CA MET A 1 20.75 1.70 27.63
C MET A 1 20.86 0.48 26.73
N VAL A 2 21.25 -0.71 27.20
CA VAL A 2 21.36 -1.90 26.31
C VAL A 2 20.01 -2.30 25.69
N ILE A 3 18.94 -2.37 26.48
CA ILE A 3 17.59 -2.69 25.98
C ILE A 3 17.11 -1.62 24.98
N THR A 4 17.29 -0.35 25.33
CA THR A 4 17.02 0.80 24.45
C THR A 4 17.78 0.68 23.13
N PHE A 5 19.06 0.32 23.18
CA PHE A 5 19.87 0.11 21.99
C PHE A 5 19.34 -1.05 21.14
N ILE A 6 18.93 -2.17 21.75
CA ILE A 6 18.32 -3.30 21.05
C ILE A 6 17.03 -2.86 20.34
N HIS A 7 16.15 -2.12 21.02
CA HIS A 7 14.91 -1.62 20.41
C HIS A 7 15.17 -0.64 19.29
N VAL A 8 16.06 0.34 19.49
CA VAL A 8 16.41 1.32 18.46
C VAL A 8 16.99 0.59 17.24
N MET A 9 17.92 -0.34 17.44
CA MET A 9 18.49 -1.13 16.34
C MET A 9 17.43 -1.98 15.63
N TYR A 10 16.51 -2.60 16.35
CA TYR A 10 15.43 -3.39 15.78
C TYR A 10 14.43 -2.53 14.99
N ASN A 11 13.98 -1.43 15.59
CA ASN A 11 13.04 -0.49 14.97
C ASN A 11 13.68 0.20 13.75
N SER A 12 14.98 0.54 13.80
CA SER A 12 15.71 1.06 12.63
C SER A 12 15.80 0.04 11.52
N LYS A 13 16.05 -1.24 11.83
CA LYS A 13 16.02 -2.32 10.83
C LYS A 13 14.65 -2.48 10.20
N LEU A 14 13.59 -2.44 11.01
CA LEU A 14 12.22 -2.52 10.51
C LEU A 14 11.84 -1.29 9.66
N SER A 15 12.22 -0.08 10.06
CA SER A 15 11.98 1.15 9.27
C SER A 15 12.76 1.15 7.95
N ALA A 16 13.98 0.61 7.95
CA ALA A 16 14.82 0.52 6.75
C ALA A 16 14.52 -0.69 5.86
N ALA A 17 13.69 -1.64 6.33
CA ALA A 17 13.33 -2.83 5.57
C ALA A 17 12.58 -2.44 4.29
N ALA A 18 12.81 -3.21 3.24
CA ALA A 18 12.02 -3.14 2.01
C ALA A 18 10.54 -3.45 2.30
N PRO A 19 9.59 -2.84 1.57
CA PRO A 19 8.16 -3.14 1.71
C PRO A 19 7.85 -4.60 1.35
N SER A 20 8.49 -5.12 0.30
CA SER A 20 8.50 -6.54 -0.10
C SER A 20 9.88 -6.93 -0.61
N PRO A 21 10.25 -8.23 -0.68
CA PRO A 21 11.62 -8.68 -0.91
C PRO A 21 12.33 -8.09 -2.14
N ASN A 22 11.56 -7.73 -3.18
CA ASN A 22 12.08 -7.26 -4.46
C ASN A 22 11.87 -5.77 -4.71
N TRP A 23 11.25 -5.03 -3.80
CA TRP A 23 10.87 -3.63 -4.02
C TRP A 23 11.73 -2.68 -3.21
N SER A 24 12.23 -1.62 -3.84
CA SER A 24 12.92 -0.52 -3.14
C SER A 24 11.98 0.17 -2.16
N ARG A 25 12.54 0.93 -1.20
CA ARG A 25 11.73 1.94 -0.49
C ARG A 25 11.36 3.07 -1.45
N GLU A 26 10.41 3.88 -1.01
CA GLU A 26 9.93 5.04 -1.74
C GLU A 26 11.03 6.08 -1.98
N ILE A 27 11.02 6.66 -3.18
CA ILE A 27 11.92 7.71 -3.63
C ILE A 27 11.08 8.87 -4.12
N SER A 28 11.37 10.08 -3.65
CA SER A 28 10.74 11.29 -4.18
C SER A 28 11.41 11.67 -5.49
N ILE A 29 10.68 11.61 -6.59
CA ILE A 29 11.18 11.94 -7.93
C ILE A 29 11.11 13.45 -8.16
N GLN A 30 9.97 14.05 -7.88
CA GLN A 30 9.73 15.48 -8.11
C GLN A 30 8.48 15.98 -7.37
N LYS A 31 8.24 17.29 -7.43
CA LYS A 31 6.94 17.88 -7.09
C LYS A 31 6.17 18.20 -8.35
N THR A 32 4.85 18.05 -8.30
CA THR A 32 3.94 18.41 -9.38
C THR A 32 2.68 19.07 -8.82
N SER A 33 2.09 20.00 -9.56
CA SER A 33 0.72 20.48 -9.31
C SER A 33 -0.34 19.59 -9.97
N PHE A 34 0.10 18.54 -10.67
CA PHE A 34 -0.74 17.70 -11.49
C PHE A 34 -1.48 16.68 -10.63
N ASN A 35 -2.76 16.93 -10.38
CA ASN A 35 -3.59 16.06 -9.55
C ASN A 35 -4.23 14.91 -10.38
N ARG A 36 -3.41 14.05 -10.99
CA ARG A 36 -3.87 12.82 -11.68
C ARG A 36 -2.81 11.72 -11.61
N ASN A 37 -3.15 10.51 -12.05
CA ASN A 37 -2.22 9.40 -12.13
C ASN A 37 -0.99 9.83 -12.95
N PRO A 38 0.24 9.60 -12.46
CA PRO A 38 1.46 9.86 -13.23
C PRO A 38 1.39 9.24 -14.63
N LEU A 39 1.59 10.04 -15.66
CA LEU A 39 1.59 9.58 -17.05
C LEU A 39 2.98 9.04 -17.37
N VAL A 40 3.11 7.73 -17.40
CA VAL A 40 4.39 7.02 -17.53
C VAL A 40 4.29 5.90 -18.56
N SER A 41 5.38 5.66 -19.29
CA SER A 41 5.47 4.57 -20.25
C SER A 41 6.91 4.10 -20.43
N ASP A 42 7.10 2.86 -20.87
CA ASP A 42 8.40 2.29 -21.20
C ASP A 42 8.79 2.72 -22.63
N ILE A 43 10.02 3.17 -22.82
CA ILE A 43 10.59 3.52 -24.13
C ILE A 43 12.09 3.18 -24.13
N ASP A 44 12.52 2.31 -25.04
CA ASP A 44 13.94 1.97 -25.26
C ASP A 44 14.73 1.70 -23.97
N GLU A 45 14.20 0.84 -23.10
CA GLU A 45 14.78 0.48 -21.77
C GLU A 45 14.79 1.63 -20.73
N ASN A 46 14.14 2.75 -21.05
CA ASN A 46 13.96 3.91 -20.20
C ASN A 46 12.46 4.17 -19.93
N ILE A 47 12.19 5.11 -19.03
CA ILE A 47 10.85 5.46 -18.62
C ILE A 47 10.58 6.90 -19.04
N LEU A 48 9.63 7.04 -19.94
CA LEU A 48 9.07 8.32 -20.33
C LEU A 48 8.06 8.76 -19.28
N PHE A 49 8.20 9.99 -18.81
CA PHE A 49 7.32 10.61 -17.82
C PHE A 49 6.84 11.95 -18.34
N LEU A 50 5.52 12.17 -18.28
CA LEU A 50 4.90 13.42 -18.67
C LEU A 50 4.42 14.21 -17.45
N ASP A 51 4.80 15.48 -17.42
CA ASP A 51 4.39 16.45 -16.39
C ASP A 51 3.91 17.75 -17.04
N GLN A 52 3.14 18.54 -16.30
CA GLN A 52 2.71 19.86 -16.78
C GLN A 52 3.69 20.94 -16.29
N ALA A 53 4.13 21.83 -17.17
CA ALA A 53 4.83 23.05 -16.75
C ALA A 53 3.84 24.05 -16.10
N TYR A 54 4.26 24.67 -15.01
CA TYR A 54 3.39 25.49 -14.13
C TYR A 54 3.54 27.00 -14.38
N GLY A 55 2.47 27.77 -14.16
CA GLY A 55 2.49 29.24 -14.15
C GLY A 55 2.41 29.89 -15.54
N ASP A 56 3.15 30.98 -15.76
CA ASP A 56 3.28 31.65 -17.07
C ASP A 56 3.96 30.77 -18.13
N GLU A 57 4.51 29.65 -17.68
CA GLU A 57 5.25 28.69 -18.47
C GLU A 57 4.33 27.60 -19.05
N LYS A 58 3.50 27.95 -20.04
CA LYS A 58 2.72 26.94 -20.80
C LYS A 58 3.64 25.88 -21.42
N GLY A 59 3.28 24.61 -21.27
CA GLY A 59 3.97 23.49 -21.92
C GLY A 59 3.83 22.16 -21.20
N LEU A 60 4.10 21.09 -21.94
CA LEU A 60 4.29 19.73 -21.47
C LEU A 60 5.79 19.52 -21.18
N LYS A 61 6.12 19.10 -19.96
CA LYS A 61 7.47 18.63 -19.63
C LYS A 61 7.55 17.14 -19.95
N ILE A 62 8.51 16.78 -20.78
CA ILE A 62 8.79 15.41 -21.17
C ILE A 62 10.12 15.03 -20.51
N LYS A 63 10.08 14.02 -19.64
CA LYS A 63 11.23 13.56 -18.88
C LYS A 63 11.53 12.12 -19.22
N LEU A 64 12.81 11.81 -19.31
CA LEU A 64 13.30 10.45 -19.53
C LEU A 64 14.11 10.02 -18.32
N PHE A 65 13.68 8.96 -17.66
CA PHE A 65 14.36 8.34 -16.53
C PHE A 65 14.94 7.00 -16.94
N ASN A 66 16.07 6.59 -16.37
CA ASN A 66 16.49 5.20 -16.45
C ASN A 66 15.75 4.34 -15.40
N ASN A 67 15.94 3.01 -15.44
CA ASN A 67 15.35 2.09 -14.45
C ASN A 67 15.81 2.34 -13.00
N LYS A 68 16.90 3.11 -12.79
CA LYS A 68 17.38 3.53 -11.47
C LYS A 68 16.70 4.80 -10.94
N MET A 69 15.72 5.32 -11.67
CA MET A 69 15.03 6.58 -11.40
C MET A 69 15.92 7.83 -11.52
N GLU A 70 17.03 7.75 -12.26
CA GLU A 70 17.89 8.90 -12.55
C GLU A 70 17.37 9.62 -13.80
N LEU A 71 17.24 10.95 -13.72
CA LEU A 71 16.81 11.77 -14.84
C LEU A 71 17.93 11.84 -15.89
N LEU A 72 17.66 11.31 -17.08
CA LEU A 72 18.58 11.35 -18.22
C LEU A 72 18.38 12.62 -19.05
N LYS A 73 17.12 13.01 -19.26
CA LYS A 73 16.76 14.14 -20.14
C LYS A 73 15.45 14.78 -19.70
N GLU A 74 15.34 16.09 -19.85
CA GLU A 74 14.11 16.85 -19.66
C GLU A 74 14.00 17.88 -20.79
N GLU A 75 12.86 17.89 -21.47
CA GLU A 75 12.52 18.88 -22.49
C GLU A 75 11.14 19.47 -22.20
N LYS A 76 10.89 20.65 -22.72
CA LYS A 76 9.60 21.33 -22.59
C LYS A 76 9.04 21.62 -23.98
N VAL A 77 7.85 21.10 -24.24
CA VAL A 77 7.19 21.23 -25.55
C VAL A 77 5.84 21.90 -25.38
N TYR A 78 5.50 22.82 -26.29
CA TYR A 78 4.17 23.40 -26.35
C TYR A 78 3.33 22.65 -27.39
N ILE A 79 2.18 22.13 -26.96
CA ILE A 79 1.22 21.45 -27.83
C ILE A 79 -0.08 22.27 -27.80
N PRO A 80 -0.36 23.09 -28.83
CA PRO A 80 -1.52 23.98 -28.83
C PRO A 80 -2.87 23.28 -28.61
N GLN A 81 -2.97 22.01 -29.02
CA GLN A 81 -4.18 21.18 -28.96
C GLN A 81 -4.32 20.43 -27.63
N LEU A 82 -3.31 20.46 -26.74
CA LEU A 82 -3.34 19.75 -25.46
C LEU A 82 -3.39 20.76 -24.30
N GLU A 83 -4.56 20.86 -23.70
CA GLU A 83 -4.75 21.63 -22.46
C GLU A 83 -5.26 20.70 -21.36
N PHE A 84 -4.38 20.37 -20.42
CA PHE A 84 -4.70 19.42 -19.36
C PHE A 84 -5.80 19.89 -18.40
N ASN A 85 -6.01 21.21 -18.27
CA ASN A 85 -7.04 21.76 -17.40
C ASN A 85 -8.46 21.50 -17.92
N THR A 86 -8.62 21.40 -19.24
CA THR A 86 -9.91 21.17 -19.90
C THR A 86 -10.09 19.70 -20.31
N THR A 87 -8.98 18.96 -20.44
CA THR A 87 -8.97 17.54 -20.77
C THR A 87 -9.28 16.67 -19.54
N SER A 88 -10.19 15.72 -19.68
CA SER A 88 -10.51 14.76 -18.63
C SER A 88 -9.27 13.94 -18.25
N SER A 89 -9.00 13.77 -16.95
CA SER A 89 -7.84 12.99 -16.49
C SER A 89 -7.90 11.52 -16.88
N GLN A 90 -9.08 10.99 -17.18
CA GLN A 90 -9.29 9.60 -17.59
C GLN A 90 -9.20 9.41 -19.11
N GLU A 91 -9.04 10.48 -19.88
CA GLU A 91 -9.02 10.47 -21.35
C GLU A 91 -7.68 11.01 -21.89
N VAL A 92 -6.61 10.81 -21.12
CA VAL A 92 -5.22 11.03 -21.56
C VAL A 92 -4.42 9.78 -21.27
N PHE A 93 -3.74 9.27 -22.30
CA PHE A 93 -2.97 8.03 -22.25
C PHE A 93 -1.58 8.27 -22.83
N LEU A 94 -0.61 7.52 -22.31
CA LEU A 94 0.77 7.49 -22.79
C LEU A 94 1.14 6.03 -23.10
N ASP A 95 1.51 5.76 -24.34
CA ASP A 95 1.92 4.44 -24.83
C ASP A 95 3.18 4.56 -25.69
N GLY A 96 4.31 4.11 -25.15
CA GLY A 96 5.64 4.39 -25.70
C GLY A 96 5.84 5.89 -25.91
N LYS A 97 6.11 6.28 -27.16
CA LYS A 97 6.26 7.68 -27.58
C LYS A 97 4.94 8.38 -27.96
N TYR A 98 3.80 7.71 -27.84
CA TYR A 98 2.51 8.22 -28.27
C TYR A 98 1.69 8.75 -27.11
N ILE A 99 1.26 10.00 -27.22
CA ILE A 99 0.27 10.61 -26.33
C ILE A 99 -1.08 10.58 -27.05
N LEU A 100 -2.11 10.05 -26.39
CA LEU A 100 -3.47 10.04 -26.88
C LEU A 100 -4.35 10.87 -25.95
N TRP A 101 -5.14 11.79 -26.49
CA TRP A 101 -6.07 12.56 -25.67
C TRP A 101 -7.31 13.02 -26.43
N ARG A 102 -8.37 13.31 -25.68
CA ARG A 102 -9.57 13.97 -26.20
C ARG A 102 -9.59 15.44 -25.81
N ASP A 103 -9.70 16.33 -26.79
CA ASP A 103 -10.06 17.73 -26.56
C ASP A 103 -11.57 17.81 -26.29
N ASN A 104 -11.95 18.05 -25.04
CA ASN A 104 -13.35 18.09 -24.61
C ASN A 104 -14.14 19.24 -25.23
N ASN A 105 -13.48 20.35 -25.58
CA ASN A 105 -14.14 21.52 -26.15
C ASN A 105 -14.46 21.27 -27.62
N LYS A 106 -13.52 20.67 -28.35
CA LYS A 106 -13.69 20.32 -29.78
C LYS A 106 -14.39 18.99 -30.01
N ASN A 107 -14.41 18.12 -29.01
CA ASN A 107 -14.85 16.72 -29.11
C ASN A 107 -14.05 15.96 -30.18
N THR A 108 -12.74 16.20 -30.20
CA THR A 108 -11.80 15.64 -31.16
C THR A 108 -10.72 14.88 -30.41
N VAL A 109 -10.36 13.70 -30.93
CA VAL A 109 -9.27 12.88 -30.41
C VAL A 109 -8.02 13.12 -31.23
N TYR A 110 -6.92 13.36 -30.53
CA TYR A 110 -5.60 13.59 -31.10
C TYR A 110 -4.62 12.50 -30.67
N ARG A 111 -3.67 12.21 -31.55
CA ARG A 111 -2.49 11.38 -31.29
C ARG A 111 -1.25 12.22 -31.53
N GLY A 112 -0.42 12.37 -30.51
CA GLY A 112 0.87 13.05 -30.57
C GLY A 112 2.00 12.03 -30.56
N GLU A 113 2.92 12.09 -31.52
CA GLU A 113 4.15 11.31 -31.51
C GLU A 113 5.32 12.16 -31.02
N ILE A 114 5.93 11.76 -29.92
CA ILE A 114 7.12 12.41 -29.35
C ILE A 114 8.34 11.99 -30.16
N SER A 115 9.07 12.98 -30.68
CA SER A 115 10.37 12.77 -31.33
C SER A 115 11.42 12.19 -30.37
N ASP A 116 12.41 11.46 -30.88
CA ASP A 116 13.47 10.82 -30.08
C ASP A 116 14.31 11.85 -29.31
N ASP A 117 14.43 13.08 -29.82
CA ASP A 117 15.11 14.17 -29.12
C ASP A 117 14.23 14.86 -28.06
N LEU A 118 12.98 14.42 -27.90
CA LEU A 118 11.96 14.92 -26.98
C LEU A 118 11.56 16.39 -27.18
N LYS A 119 12.03 17.06 -28.24
CA LYS A 119 11.82 18.51 -28.44
C LYS A 119 10.54 18.83 -29.21
N THR A 120 10.01 17.85 -29.95
CA THR A 120 8.82 18.03 -30.77
C THR A 120 7.82 16.91 -30.55
N VAL A 121 6.53 17.27 -30.70
CA VAL A 121 5.42 16.33 -30.72
C VAL A 121 4.62 16.56 -32.00
N GLN A 122 4.59 15.56 -32.88
CA GLN A 122 3.82 15.60 -34.11
C GLN A 122 2.39 15.18 -33.83
N VAL A 123 1.44 16.11 -34.00
CA VAL A 123 0.03 15.87 -33.65
C VAL A 123 -0.78 15.53 -34.90
N LYS A 124 -1.51 14.41 -34.85
CA LYS A 124 -2.47 13.96 -35.85
C LYS A 124 -3.86 13.87 -35.23
N GLU A 125 -4.87 14.31 -35.96
CA GLU A 125 -6.27 14.09 -35.62
C GLU A 125 -6.67 12.64 -35.96
N ILE A 126 -7.34 11.96 -35.03
CA ILE A 126 -7.75 10.55 -35.18
C ILE A 126 -9.25 10.43 -35.43
N MET A 127 -10.07 11.15 -34.63
CA MET A 127 -11.52 11.02 -34.68
C MET A 127 -12.18 12.31 -34.21
N ASN A 128 -13.29 12.68 -34.86
CA ASN A 128 -14.12 13.82 -34.46
C ASN A 128 -15.45 13.35 -33.85
N ASN A 129 -16.16 14.29 -33.24
CA ASN A 129 -17.48 14.08 -32.64
C ASN A 129 -17.50 13.03 -31.52
N VAL A 130 -16.40 12.93 -30.76
CA VAL A 130 -16.22 11.94 -29.69
C VAL A 130 -16.70 12.51 -28.35
N GLU A 131 -17.64 11.80 -27.72
CA GLU A 131 -18.14 12.08 -26.38
C GLU A 131 -17.33 11.37 -25.29
N LYS A 132 -16.91 10.12 -25.52
CA LYS A 132 -16.05 9.33 -24.62
C LYS A 132 -14.94 8.62 -25.37
N LEU A 133 -13.77 8.59 -24.76
CA LEU A 133 -12.59 7.86 -25.23
C LEU A 133 -12.11 6.88 -24.15
N ASP A 134 -11.79 5.66 -24.56
CA ASP A 134 -10.96 4.75 -23.79
C ASP A 134 -9.88 4.10 -24.65
N TYR A 135 -8.80 3.70 -24.01
CA TYR A 135 -7.63 3.16 -24.68
C TYR A 135 -7.03 2.01 -23.87
N TYR A 136 -6.66 0.94 -24.58
CA TYR A 136 -5.95 -0.21 -24.04
C TYR A 136 -4.70 -0.50 -24.87
N SER A 137 -3.61 -0.88 -24.21
CA SER A 137 -2.36 -1.34 -24.84
C SER A 137 -1.78 -2.50 -24.07
N ASP A 138 -1.30 -3.51 -24.79
CA ASP A 138 -0.43 -4.57 -24.27
C ASP A 138 1.07 -4.28 -24.50
N GLY A 139 1.40 -3.05 -24.93
CA GLY A 139 2.74 -2.61 -25.34
C GLY A 139 3.11 -2.97 -26.78
N LYS A 140 2.28 -3.73 -27.50
CA LYS A 140 2.48 -4.08 -28.92
C LYS A 140 1.34 -3.58 -29.80
N LYS A 141 0.11 -3.67 -29.32
CA LYS A 141 -1.13 -3.30 -30.02
C LYS A 141 -1.93 -2.36 -29.14
N GLY A 142 -2.09 -1.13 -29.60
CA GLY A 142 -3.04 -0.18 -29.03
C GLY A 142 -4.43 -0.36 -29.64
N ILE A 143 -5.47 -0.34 -28.82
CA ILE A 143 -6.88 -0.33 -29.22
C ILE A 143 -7.57 0.89 -28.61
N LEU A 144 -8.30 1.62 -29.45
CA LEU A 144 -9.09 2.78 -29.09
C LEU A 144 -10.58 2.44 -29.20
N ALA A 145 -11.37 2.88 -28.24
CA ALA A 145 -12.82 2.83 -28.31
C ALA A 145 -13.41 4.24 -28.14
N PHE A 146 -14.38 4.55 -28.99
CA PHE A 146 -15.03 5.86 -29.06
C PHE A 146 -16.53 5.71 -28.91
N LEU A 147 -17.13 6.55 -28.06
CA LEU A 147 -18.56 6.84 -28.09
C LEU A 147 -18.73 8.17 -28.82
N LYS A 148 -19.41 8.17 -29.96
CA LYS A 148 -19.71 9.38 -30.73
C LYS A 148 -20.99 10.04 -30.19
N LYS A 149 -21.15 11.35 -30.41
CA LYS A 149 -22.34 12.10 -29.93
C LYS A 149 -23.67 11.66 -30.56
N ASP A 150 -23.62 11.02 -31.71
CA ASP A 150 -24.78 10.43 -32.37
C ASP A 150 -25.16 9.05 -31.78
N GLY A 151 -24.41 8.56 -30.79
CA GLY A 151 -24.62 7.26 -30.15
C GLY A 151 -23.87 6.09 -30.82
N MET A 152 -23.20 6.33 -31.94
CA MET A 152 -22.39 5.31 -32.60
C MET A 152 -21.14 4.97 -31.79
N ILE A 153 -20.69 3.72 -31.89
CA ILE A 153 -19.44 3.26 -31.30
C ILE A 153 -18.47 2.89 -32.40
N SER A 154 -17.23 3.35 -32.26
CA SER A 154 -16.13 2.93 -33.12
C SER A 154 -15.00 2.32 -32.30
N ILE A 155 -14.45 1.23 -32.81
CA ILE A 155 -13.22 0.62 -32.30
C ILE A 155 -12.17 0.76 -33.39
N CYS A 156 -11.02 1.32 -33.04
CA CYS A 156 -9.89 1.49 -33.94
C CYS A 156 -8.61 0.89 -33.35
N ARG A 157 -7.65 0.57 -34.21
CA ARG A 157 -6.26 0.40 -33.80
C ARG A 157 -5.66 1.74 -33.37
N GLY A 158 -4.56 1.70 -32.64
CA GLY A 158 -3.90 2.89 -32.08
C GLY A 158 -3.41 3.91 -33.12
N ASP A 159 -3.29 3.52 -34.39
CA ASP A 159 -2.97 4.40 -35.53
C ASP A 159 -4.21 5.08 -36.17
N GLY A 160 -5.41 4.67 -35.76
CA GLY A 160 -6.70 5.15 -36.23
C GLY A 160 -7.44 4.21 -37.19
N GLU A 161 -6.86 3.08 -37.60
CA GLU A 161 -7.52 2.14 -38.51
C GLU A 161 -8.78 1.53 -37.86
N THR A 162 -9.94 1.72 -38.48
CA THR A 162 -11.23 1.25 -37.96
C THR A 162 -11.36 -0.26 -38.05
N ILE A 163 -11.71 -0.88 -36.93
CA ILE A 163 -12.02 -2.32 -36.79
C ILE A 163 -13.53 -2.53 -36.79
N PHE A 164 -14.26 -1.67 -36.10
CA PHE A 164 -15.71 -1.70 -35.98
C PHE A 164 -16.25 -0.27 -35.96
N ASP A 165 -17.35 -0.02 -36.65
CA ASP A 165 -18.12 1.21 -36.55
C ASP A 165 -19.61 0.87 -36.68
N GLY A 166 -20.39 1.14 -35.65
CA GLY A 166 -21.80 0.76 -35.64
C GLY A 166 -22.53 1.15 -34.36
N GLU A 167 -23.85 1.01 -34.40
CA GLU A 167 -24.72 1.27 -33.25
C GLU A 167 -24.74 0.04 -32.35
N ILE A 168 -24.68 0.26 -31.04
CA ILE A 168 -24.88 -0.77 -30.02
C ILE A 168 -26.14 -0.42 -29.24
N SER A 169 -27.00 -1.41 -29.02
CA SER A 169 -28.29 -1.18 -28.37
C SER A 169 -28.15 -0.57 -26.98
N GLY A 170 -28.84 0.54 -26.73
CA GLY A 170 -29.03 1.11 -25.40
C GLY A 170 -28.61 2.57 -25.29
N ASN A 171 -28.86 3.17 -24.12
CA ASN A 171 -28.47 4.54 -23.80
C ASN A 171 -27.10 4.53 -23.11
N ILE A 172 -26.05 4.43 -23.92
CA ILE A 172 -24.68 4.26 -23.46
C ILE A 172 -24.16 5.60 -22.91
N LYS A 173 -23.58 5.56 -21.70
CA LYS A 173 -23.03 6.75 -21.00
C LYS A 173 -21.52 6.70 -20.82
N ASP A 174 -20.93 5.53 -20.90
CA ASP A 174 -19.50 5.33 -20.76
C ASP A 174 -19.08 4.00 -21.38
N LEU A 175 -17.78 3.87 -21.67
CA LEU A 175 -17.21 2.64 -22.21
C LEU A 175 -15.79 2.38 -21.71
N LYS A 176 -15.39 1.11 -21.77
CA LYS A 176 -14.00 0.66 -21.59
C LYS A 176 -13.66 -0.43 -22.60
N VAL A 177 -12.42 -0.46 -23.04
CA VAL A 177 -11.92 -1.45 -24.00
C VAL A 177 -10.77 -2.24 -23.40
N TYR A 178 -10.69 -3.52 -23.79
CA TYR A 178 -9.62 -4.44 -23.43
C TYR A 178 -9.42 -5.39 -24.59
N SER A 179 -8.19 -5.82 -24.85
CA SER A 179 -7.92 -6.79 -25.90
C SER A 179 -7.02 -7.90 -25.39
N GLN A 180 -7.31 -9.11 -25.83
CA GLN A 180 -6.47 -10.27 -25.57
C GLN A 180 -6.48 -11.16 -26.82
N ASP A 181 -5.28 -11.50 -27.28
CA ASP A 181 -5.03 -12.23 -28.52
C ASP A 181 -5.62 -11.51 -29.76
N GLU A 182 -6.68 -12.06 -30.35
CA GLU A 182 -7.42 -11.49 -31.47
C GLU A 182 -8.79 -10.92 -31.05
N ASN A 183 -9.15 -11.08 -29.78
CA ASN A 183 -10.45 -10.65 -29.27
C ASN A 183 -10.35 -9.24 -28.69
N ILE A 184 -11.34 -8.42 -29.02
CA ILE A 184 -11.51 -7.10 -28.42
C ILE A 184 -12.79 -7.13 -27.60
N TYR A 185 -12.69 -6.83 -26.32
CA TYR A 185 -13.81 -6.74 -25.42
C TYR A 185 -14.17 -5.28 -25.20
N LEU A 186 -15.45 -4.97 -25.34
CA LEU A 186 -16.00 -3.64 -25.12
C LEU A 186 -17.01 -3.71 -23.99
N GLN A 187 -16.71 -3.02 -22.89
CA GLN A 187 -17.66 -2.82 -21.81
C GLN A 187 -18.40 -1.50 -22.03
N THR A 188 -19.72 -1.53 -21.96
CA THR A 188 -20.59 -0.36 -22.07
C THR A 188 -21.40 -0.19 -20.79
N VAL A 189 -21.65 1.06 -20.40
CA VAL A 189 -22.53 1.40 -19.28
C VAL A 189 -23.84 1.96 -19.85
N ASN A 190 -24.88 1.14 -19.79
CA ASN A 190 -26.22 1.50 -20.25
C ASN A 190 -27.06 2.07 -19.12
N TYR A 191 -27.65 3.26 -19.33
CA TYR A 191 -28.48 3.90 -18.32
C TYR A 191 -29.97 3.74 -18.63
N ASN A 192 -30.68 3.05 -17.73
CA ASN A 192 -32.12 2.89 -17.83
C ASN A 192 -32.84 4.12 -17.25
N ASN A 193 -33.36 4.98 -18.12
CA ASN A 193 -34.05 6.21 -17.73
C ASN A 193 -35.29 6.00 -16.84
N LYS A 194 -35.91 4.81 -16.87
CA LYS A 194 -37.12 4.51 -16.08
C LYS A 194 -36.80 4.10 -14.65
N THR A 195 -35.75 3.29 -14.47
CA THR A 195 -35.39 2.73 -13.16
C THR A 195 -34.24 3.49 -12.49
N GLY A 196 -33.48 4.28 -13.25
CA GLY A 196 -32.24 4.91 -12.80
C GLY A 196 -31.08 3.94 -12.60
N ILE A 197 -31.21 2.69 -13.07
CA ILE A 197 -30.19 1.64 -12.94
C ILE A 197 -29.16 1.78 -14.07
N LYS A 198 -27.89 1.60 -13.72
CA LYS A 198 -26.78 1.44 -14.66
C LYS A 198 -26.51 -0.05 -14.88
N GLU A 199 -26.54 -0.48 -16.12
CA GLU A 199 -26.26 -1.86 -16.53
C GLU A 199 -24.89 -1.91 -17.19
N TYR A 200 -24.01 -2.75 -16.65
CA TYR A 200 -22.68 -3.00 -17.16
C TYR A 200 -22.75 -4.21 -18.08
N ARG A 201 -22.52 -3.98 -19.37
CA ARG A 201 -22.61 -5.02 -20.39
C ARG A 201 -21.29 -5.14 -21.12
N ILE A 202 -20.88 -6.36 -21.44
CA ILE A 202 -19.64 -6.63 -22.16
C ILE A 202 -19.97 -7.36 -23.45
N SER A 203 -19.50 -6.81 -24.57
CA SER A 203 -19.56 -7.42 -25.89
C SER A 203 -18.16 -7.80 -26.36
N GLN A 204 -18.07 -8.83 -27.19
CA GLN A 204 -16.84 -9.25 -27.84
C GLN A 204 -16.89 -8.87 -29.32
N CYS A 205 -15.86 -8.19 -29.80
CA CYS A 205 -15.63 -7.93 -31.20
C CYS A 205 -14.52 -8.87 -31.71
N ARG A 206 -14.84 -9.62 -32.77
CA ARG A 206 -13.91 -10.49 -33.48
C ARG A 206 -14.12 -10.33 -34.98
N ASP A 207 -13.05 -10.12 -35.73
CA ASP A 207 -13.09 -9.93 -37.19
C ASP A 207 -14.08 -8.82 -37.64
N GLY A 208 -14.20 -7.76 -36.83
CA GLY A 208 -15.11 -6.63 -37.10
C GLY A 208 -16.59 -6.90 -36.80
N ILE A 209 -16.93 -8.06 -36.23
CA ILE A 209 -18.30 -8.43 -35.86
C ILE A 209 -18.44 -8.36 -34.33
N MET A 210 -19.43 -7.60 -33.87
CA MET A 210 -19.78 -7.48 -32.45
C MET A 210 -20.77 -8.57 -32.03
N SER A 211 -20.48 -9.27 -30.94
CA SER A 211 -21.38 -10.24 -30.31
C SER A 211 -22.50 -9.55 -29.54
N ASP A 212 -23.53 -10.34 -29.20
CA ASP A 212 -24.49 -9.94 -28.18
C ASP A 212 -23.78 -9.64 -26.85
N ALA A 213 -24.33 -8.68 -26.12
CA ALA A 213 -23.73 -8.19 -24.89
C ALA A 213 -24.15 -9.07 -23.69
N VAL A 214 -23.18 -9.49 -22.88
CA VAL A 214 -23.43 -10.15 -21.59
C VAL A 214 -23.56 -9.10 -20.50
N THR A 215 -24.71 -9.03 -19.83
CA THR A 215 -24.87 -8.19 -18.63
C THR A 215 -24.12 -8.83 -17.47
N VAL A 216 -23.04 -8.18 -17.03
CA VAL A 216 -22.21 -8.67 -15.91
C VAL A 216 -22.68 -8.13 -14.57
N TRP A 217 -23.28 -6.93 -14.57
CA TRP A 217 -23.76 -6.33 -13.32
C TRP A 217 -24.75 -5.19 -13.53
N GLU A 218 -25.57 -4.93 -12.51
CA GLU A 218 -26.52 -3.83 -12.45
C GLU A 218 -26.36 -3.06 -11.13
N ILE A 219 -26.26 -1.73 -11.20
CA ILE A 219 -26.06 -0.87 -10.03
C ILE A 219 -27.08 0.25 -10.00
N SER A 220 -27.73 0.41 -8.85
CA SER A 220 -28.41 1.64 -8.47
C SER A 220 -27.48 2.52 -7.63
N GLU A 221 -27.31 3.79 -8.01
CA GLU A 221 -26.47 4.76 -7.28
C GLU A 221 -27.24 5.44 -6.12
N ILE A 222 -28.23 4.76 -5.55
CA ILE A 222 -28.92 5.23 -4.35
C ILE A 222 -27.99 4.99 -3.14
N GLY A 223 -27.42 6.07 -2.59
CA GLY A 223 -26.56 6.01 -1.40
C GLY A 223 -25.07 5.77 -1.69
N MET A 224 -24.72 5.51 -2.94
CA MET A 224 -23.33 5.37 -3.42
C MET A 224 -23.15 6.02 -4.79
N LYS A 225 -21.92 6.25 -5.22
CA LYS A 225 -21.57 6.73 -6.56
C LYS A 225 -20.52 5.82 -7.16
N VAL A 226 -20.67 5.46 -8.43
CA VAL A 226 -19.59 4.83 -9.19
C VAL A 226 -18.58 5.91 -9.58
N ARG A 227 -17.32 5.69 -9.20
CA ARG A 227 -16.22 6.61 -9.46
C ARG A 227 -15.47 6.27 -10.73
N ASP A 228 -15.31 4.98 -10.99
CA ASP A 228 -14.56 4.47 -12.14
C ASP A 228 -14.91 3.00 -12.38
N PHE A 229 -14.51 2.47 -13.53
CA PHE A 229 -14.52 1.04 -13.79
C PHE A 229 -13.41 0.67 -14.77
N VAL A 230 -12.89 -0.54 -14.63
CA VAL A 230 -11.81 -1.05 -15.48
C VAL A 230 -12.23 -2.40 -16.06
N LEU A 231 -11.99 -2.58 -17.35
CA LEU A 231 -12.18 -3.85 -18.04
C LEU A 231 -10.83 -4.56 -18.17
N CYS A 232 -10.81 -5.84 -17.84
CA CYS A 232 -9.61 -6.69 -17.93
C CYS A 232 -10.01 -8.16 -18.02
N GLY A 233 -9.07 -9.07 -18.23
CA GLY A 233 -9.33 -10.49 -18.37
C GLY A 233 -8.17 -11.32 -17.87
N ASP A 234 -8.43 -12.61 -17.65
CA ASP A 234 -7.42 -13.67 -17.54
C ASP A 234 -7.71 -14.73 -18.62
N GLY A 235 -6.97 -15.84 -18.67
CA GLY A 235 -7.19 -16.90 -19.66
C GLY A 235 -8.63 -17.47 -19.73
N GLU A 236 -9.39 -17.44 -18.63
CA GLU A 236 -10.72 -18.06 -18.54
C GLU A 236 -11.88 -17.05 -18.48
N ASN A 237 -11.66 -15.85 -17.95
CA ASN A 237 -12.70 -14.92 -17.55
C ASN A 237 -12.41 -13.50 -18.03
N ILE A 238 -13.48 -12.73 -18.22
CA ILE A 238 -13.43 -11.28 -18.39
C ILE A 238 -14.03 -10.62 -17.14
N TYR A 239 -13.35 -9.61 -16.64
CA TYR A 239 -13.64 -8.90 -15.40
C TYR A 239 -14.00 -7.45 -15.65
N SER A 240 -15.05 -7.00 -14.97
CA SER A 240 -15.40 -5.60 -14.76
C SER A 240 -15.12 -5.25 -13.30
N LEU A 241 -14.08 -4.47 -13.07
CA LEU A 241 -13.71 -3.98 -11.75
C LEU A 241 -14.28 -2.58 -11.56
N ILE A 242 -15.39 -2.47 -10.82
CA ILE A 242 -16.14 -1.24 -10.61
C ILE A 242 -15.73 -0.62 -9.28
N THR A 243 -15.31 0.65 -9.31
CA THR A 243 -14.97 1.44 -8.13
C THR A 243 -16.17 2.25 -7.68
N THR A 244 -16.55 2.10 -6.42
CA THR A 244 -17.69 2.75 -5.79
C THR A 244 -17.26 3.58 -4.59
N GLN A 245 -18.05 4.59 -4.24
CA GLN A 245 -17.86 5.39 -3.04
C GLN A 245 -19.21 5.70 -2.40
N GLY A 246 -19.36 5.42 -1.11
CA GLY A 246 -20.54 5.80 -0.35
C GLY A 246 -20.72 7.33 -0.26
N LYS A 247 -21.95 7.81 -0.11
CA LYS A 247 -22.19 9.24 0.15
C LYS A 247 -21.49 9.67 1.44
N GLY A 248 -20.60 10.66 1.33
CA GLY A 248 -19.81 11.17 2.46
C GLY A 248 -18.65 10.29 2.91
N ALA A 249 -18.42 9.16 2.24
CA ALA A 249 -17.28 8.28 2.51
C ALA A 249 -16.02 8.78 1.78
N ASN A 250 -14.86 8.69 2.44
CA ASN A 250 -13.57 9.04 1.84
C ASN A 250 -12.84 7.83 1.23
N ASN A 251 -13.24 6.61 1.62
CA ASN A 251 -12.70 5.36 1.09
C ASN A 251 -13.50 4.88 -0.13
N PHE A 252 -12.91 3.93 -0.84
CA PHE A 252 -13.53 3.26 -1.98
C PHE A 252 -13.91 1.82 -1.64
N GLY A 253 -14.97 1.35 -2.29
CA GLY A 253 -15.34 -0.05 -2.36
C GLY A 253 -15.20 -0.56 -3.79
N TYR A 254 -14.78 -1.80 -3.94
CA TYR A 254 -14.65 -2.44 -5.25
C TYR A 254 -15.69 -3.54 -5.43
N ILE A 255 -16.18 -3.64 -6.67
CA ILE A 255 -17.06 -4.73 -7.10
C ILE A 255 -16.37 -5.39 -8.29
N LEU A 256 -16.00 -6.65 -8.13
CA LEU A 256 -15.47 -7.49 -9.19
C LEU A 256 -16.62 -8.32 -9.76
N ALA A 257 -17.11 -7.89 -10.92
CA ALA A 257 -18.09 -8.63 -11.72
C ALA A 257 -17.42 -9.19 -12.98
N GLY A 258 -18.11 -10.03 -13.74
CA GLY A 258 -17.57 -10.58 -14.97
C GLY A 258 -18.28 -11.84 -15.42
N TYR A 259 -17.72 -12.49 -16.44
CA TYR A 259 -18.25 -13.73 -17.00
C TYR A 259 -17.13 -14.68 -17.44
N ASN A 260 -17.44 -15.96 -17.53
CA ASN A 260 -16.55 -16.96 -18.09
C ASN A 260 -16.61 -16.93 -19.62
N LYS A 261 -15.46 -16.80 -20.29
CA LYS A 261 -15.35 -16.65 -21.75
C LYS A 261 -15.93 -17.82 -22.54
N SER A 262 -15.82 -19.04 -22.02
CA SER A 262 -16.26 -20.24 -22.73
C SER A 262 -17.76 -20.49 -22.61
N THR A 263 -18.35 -20.13 -21.48
CA THR A 263 -19.79 -20.38 -21.22
C THR A 263 -20.66 -19.15 -21.38
N GLU A 264 -20.06 -17.96 -21.49
CA GLU A 264 -20.76 -16.65 -21.53
C GLU A 264 -21.69 -16.42 -20.33
N LYS A 265 -21.39 -17.09 -19.20
CA LYS A 265 -22.18 -16.98 -17.97
C LYS A 265 -21.50 -16.03 -17.00
N SER A 266 -22.23 -14.99 -16.60
CA SER A 266 -21.82 -14.10 -15.53
C SER A 266 -21.66 -14.86 -14.21
N PHE A 267 -20.61 -14.57 -13.46
CA PHE A 267 -20.43 -15.12 -12.11
C PHE A 267 -20.95 -14.14 -11.05
N GLU A 268 -21.18 -14.65 -9.84
CA GLU A 268 -21.62 -13.81 -8.72
C GLU A 268 -20.54 -12.77 -8.38
N PRO A 269 -20.85 -11.46 -8.37
CA PRO A 269 -19.84 -10.46 -8.13
C PRO A 269 -19.34 -10.46 -6.69
N VAL A 270 -18.04 -10.23 -6.56
CA VAL A 270 -17.38 -10.14 -5.26
C VAL A 270 -17.22 -8.67 -4.90
N LYS A 271 -17.64 -8.30 -3.68
CA LYS A 271 -17.57 -6.93 -3.17
C LYS A 271 -16.57 -6.85 -2.03
N PHE A 272 -15.70 -5.86 -2.03
CA PHE A 272 -14.71 -5.66 -0.98
C PHE A 272 -14.44 -4.17 -0.74
N ASN A 273 -14.51 -3.77 0.54
CA ASN A 273 -14.20 -2.41 1.03
C ASN A 273 -12.92 -2.41 1.88
N ASP A 274 -12.61 -3.56 2.46
CA ASP A 274 -11.39 -3.94 3.15
C ASP A 274 -11.19 -5.47 3.00
N TYR A 275 -10.02 -5.97 3.41
CA TYR A 275 -9.76 -7.42 3.46
C TYR A 275 -8.70 -7.75 4.52
N PRO A 276 -9.02 -7.65 5.82
CA PRO A 276 -8.03 -7.77 6.90
C PRO A 276 -7.30 -9.12 6.92
N ASP A 277 -7.97 -10.19 6.50
CA ASP A 277 -7.41 -11.55 6.42
C ASP A 277 -6.21 -11.64 5.47
N MET A 278 -6.12 -10.74 4.48
CA MET A 278 -4.97 -10.62 3.56
C MET A 278 -4.13 -9.37 3.86
N GLY A 279 -4.30 -8.79 5.04
CA GLY A 279 -3.57 -7.61 5.48
C GLY A 279 -3.96 -6.31 4.76
N LEU A 280 -5.17 -6.22 4.21
CA LEU A 280 -5.69 -5.00 3.58
C LEU A 280 -6.74 -4.33 4.46
N GLY A 281 -6.61 -3.01 4.64
CA GLY A 281 -7.66 -2.16 5.17
C GLY A 281 -8.43 -1.47 4.05
N TYR A 282 -8.82 -0.22 4.27
CA TYR A 282 -9.62 0.58 3.36
C TYR A 282 -8.86 1.05 2.12
N PHE A 283 -9.54 1.13 0.98
CA PHE A 283 -8.98 1.64 -0.28
C PHE A 283 -9.20 3.14 -0.48
N TYR A 284 -8.26 3.80 -1.17
CA TYR A 284 -8.23 5.26 -1.38
C TYR A 284 -7.81 5.67 -2.81
N SER A 285 -7.63 4.73 -3.74
CA SER A 285 -7.40 5.03 -5.16
C SER A 285 -8.32 4.25 -6.09
N ASN A 286 -8.45 4.68 -7.36
CA ASN A 286 -8.91 3.77 -8.40
C ASN A 286 -7.84 2.68 -8.61
N PRO A 287 -8.23 1.44 -8.97
CA PRO A 287 -7.30 0.37 -9.25
C PRO A 287 -6.66 0.57 -10.61
N VAL A 288 -5.38 0.20 -10.72
CA VAL A 288 -4.66 0.11 -12.00
C VAL A 288 -4.38 -1.36 -12.27
N VAL A 289 -4.88 -1.88 -13.38
CA VAL A 289 -4.57 -3.25 -13.81
C VAL A 289 -3.14 -3.28 -14.33
N ILE A 290 -2.33 -4.22 -13.83
CA ILE A 290 -0.90 -4.32 -14.16
C ILE A 290 -0.54 -5.61 -14.91
N GLY A 291 -1.50 -6.53 -15.03
CA GLY A 291 -1.33 -7.73 -15.83
C GLY A 291 -2.17 -8.91 -15.34
N GLU A 292 -1.88 -10.05 -15.92
CA GLU A 292 -2.48 -11.35 -15.62
C GLU A 292 -1.48 -12.22 -14.83
N ASN A 293 -2.00 -13.08 -13.96
CA ASN A 293 -1.23 -14.11 -13.29
C ASN A 293 -1.88 -15.49 -13.51
N GLU A 294 -1.21 -16.57 -13.10
CA GLU A 294 -1.70 -17.94 -13.28
C GLU A 294 -3.08 -18.19 -12.63
N ASN A 295 -3.48 -17.34 -11.68
CA ASN A 295 -4.68 -17.51 -10.86
C ASN A 295 -5.69 -16.37 -11.04
N GLY A 296 -5.56 -15.53 -12.07
CA GLY A 296 -6.42 -14.36 -12.28
C GLY A 296 -5.69 -13.10 -12.79
N ILE A 297 -6.04 -11.94 -12.25
CA ILE A 297 -5.48 -10.63 -12.63
C ILE A 297 -4.71 -10.00 -11.45
N GLU A 298 -3.80 -9.08 -11.76
CA GLU A 298 -3.11 -8.26 -10.76
C GLU A 298 -3.46 -6.79 -10.92
N ILE A 299 -3.73 -6.12 -9.80
CA ILE A 299 -4.00 -4.70 -9.73
C ILE A 299 -3.08 -4.00 -8.73
N LEU A 300 -2.87 -2.70 -8.91
CA LEU A 300 -2.30 -1.80 -7.91
C LEU A 300 -3.36 -0.87 -7.35
N VAL A 301 -3.36 -0.74 -6.03
CA VAL A 301 -4.28 0.12 -5.29
C VAL A 301 -3.54 0.86 -4.18
N GLY A 302 -3.94 2.10 -3.93
CA GLY A 302 -3.63 2.82 -2.70
C GLY A 302 -4.63 2.41 -1.63
N GLY A 303 -4.16 1.88 -0.51
CA GLY A 303 -5.00 1.46 0.60
C GLY A 303 -4.26 1.36 1.93
N THR A 304 -4.98 1.34 3.03
CA THR A 304 -4.37 1.01 4.33
C THR A 304 -4.03 -0.47 4.38
N THR A 305 -3.03 -0.82 5.18
CA THR A 305 -2.51 -2.19 5.24
C THR A 305 -2.13 -2.59 6.65
N TYR A 306 -2.21 -3.88 6.92
CA TYR A 306 -1.70 -4.54 8.11
C TYR A 306 -0.45 -5.38 7.83
N LEU A 307 0.05 -5.37 6.58
CA LEU A 307 1.24 -6.12 6.13
C LEU A 307 2.54 -5.60 6.75
N ASP A 308 2.59 -4.31 7.09
CA ASP A 308 3.74 -3.70 7.77
C ASP A 308 3.32 -2.92 9.01
N LEU A 309 4.09 -3.12 10.08
CA LEU A 309 3.82 -2.57 11.40
C LEU A 309 3.78 -1.04 11.45
N TYR A 310 4.67 -0.38 10.71
CA TYR A 310 4.85 1.07 10.75
C TYR A 310 4.10 1.82 9.64
N SER A 311 3.47 1.07 8.78
CA SER A 311 2.56 1.53 7.73
C SER A 311 1.09 1.25 8.04
N ARG A 312 0.77 0.72 9.23
CA ARG A 312 -0.62 0.55 9.70
C ARG A 312 -1.39 1.86 9.65
N GLU A 313 -2.62 1.79 9.15
CA GLU A 313 -3.55 2.92 8.99
C GLU A 313 -3.07 4.05 8.07
N LYS A 314 -1.85 3.93 7.52
CA LYS A 314 -1.37 4.80 6.45
C LYS A 314 -1.73 4.20 5.11
N THR A 315 -2.01 5.06 4.14
CA THR A 315 -2.30 4.61 2.78
C THR A 315 -0.99 4.31 2.07
N ASN A 316 -0.82 3.06 1.66
CA ASN A 316 0.33 2.55 0.93
C ASN A 316 -0.14 2.01 -0.43
N ILE A 317 0.79 1.88 -1.38
CA ILE A 317 0.55 1.13 -2.60
C ILE A 317 0.71 -0.37 -2.32
N VAL A 318 -0.32 -1.12 -2.69
CA VAL A 318 -0.38 -2.59 -2.54
C VAL A 318 -0.72 -3.20 -3.89
N LYS A 319 0.03 -4.24 -4.26
CA LYS A 319 -0.26 -5.12 -5.39
C LYS A 319 -1.22 -6.20 -4.90
N VAL A 320 -2.35 -6.36 -5.57
CA VAL A 320 -3.43 -7.27 -5.18
C VAL A 320 -3.73 -8.21 -6.34
N GLY A 321 -3.67 -9.51 -6.06
CA GLY A 321 -4.14 -10.55 -6.98
C GLY A 321 -5.64 -10.77 -6.79
N LEU A 322 -6.38 -10.77 -7.89
CA LEU A 322 -7.82 -10.99 -7.93
C LEU A 322 -8.15 -12.17 -8.82
N ASN A 323 -9.20 -12.89 -8.46
CA ASN A 323 -9.84 -13.89 -9.32
C ASN A 323 -11.34 -13.89 -9.12
N ARG A 324 -12.07 -14.75 -9.82
CA ARG A 324 -13.54 -14.86 -9.69
C ARG A 324 -14.06 -15.06 -8.25
N LYS A 325 -13.23 -15.49 -7.29
CA LYS A 325 -13.59 -15.68 -5.87
C LYS A 325 -13.22 -14.47 -4.99
N GLY A 326 -12.49 -13.48 -5.52
CA GLY A 326 -12.03 -12.30 -4.80
C GLY A 326 -10.51 -12.20 -4.70
N ILE A 327 -10.03 -11.64 -3.59
CA ILE A 327 -8.60 -11.41 -3.35
C ILE A 327 -7.92 -12.73 -3.01
N ASN A 328 -6.84 -13.06 -3.72
CA ASN A 328 -6.08 -14.30 -3.52
C ASN A 328 -4.62 -14.08 -3.08
N LYS A 329 -4.08 -12.87 -3.27
CA LYS A 329 -2.68 -12.52 -2.96
C LYS A 329 -2.56 -11.03 -2.71
N THR A 330 -1.67 -10.65 -1.80
CA THR A 330 -1.33 -9.25 -1.52
C THR A 330 0.18 -9.10 -1.36
N GLU A 331 0.72 -8.00 -1.87
CA GLU A 331 2.15 -7.66 -1.78
C GLU A 331 2.31 -6.15 -1.57
N LEU A 332 3.02 -5.75 -0.51
CA LEU A 332 3.24 -4.33 -0.20
C LEU A 332 4.32 -3.75 -1.12
N ILE A 333 4.00 -2.68 -1.84
CA ILE A 333 4.91 -2.06 -2.82
C ILE A 333 5.60 -0.81 -2.26
N SER A 334 4.92 -0.08 -1.37
CA SER A 334 5.47 1.14 -0.75
C SER A 334 5.37 1.08 0.76
N LYS A 335 6.30 1.76 1.46
CA LYS A 335 6.25 1.96 2.91
C LYS A 335 6.23 3.45 3.26
N THR A 336 5.19 4.15 2.82
CA THR A 336 5.15 5.61 2.92
C THR A 336 4.73 6.14 4.30
N LYS A 337 5.07 7.41 4.53
CA LYS A 337 4.53 8.25 5.61
C LYS A 337 3.34 9.11 5.16
N GLY A 338 3.19 9.33 3.86
CA GLY A 338 2.13 10.14 3.27
C GLY A 338 0.88 9.33 2.91
N LEU A 339 -0.05 10.01 2.21
CA LEU A 339 -1.24 9.38 1.64
C LEU A 339 -0.92 8.96 0.21
N SER A 340 -0.52 7.70 -0.01
CA SER A 340 -0.25 7.19 -1.37
C SER A 340 -1.52 7.04 -2.19
N ILE A 341 -1.68 7.87 -3.22
CA ILE A 341 -2.86 7.85 -4.11
C ILE A 341 -2.43 7.83 -5.57
N LYS A 342 -3.37 7.44 -6.44
CA LYS A 342 -3.23 7.50 -7.90
C LYS A 342 -1.98 6.77 -8.41
N PRO A 343 -1.88 5.45 -8.15
CA PRO A 343 -0.75 4.68 -8.61
C PRO A 343 -0.67 4.66 -10.14
N SER A 344 0.53 4.42 -10.65
CA SER A 344 0.83 4.13 -12.05
C SER A 344 1.97 3.14 -12.11
N TYR A 345 2.06 2.40 -13.20
CA TYR A 345 2.94 1.25 -13.27
C TYR A 345 3.55 1.12 -14.64
N VAL A 346 4.83 0.81 -14.65
CA VAL A 346 5.60 0.52 -15.86
C VAL A 346 6.34 -0.77 -15.63
N LYS A 347 6.21 -1.71 -16.57
CA LYS A 347 7.00 -2.93 -16.63
C LYS A 347 8.04 -2.75 -17.72
N GLY A 348 9.26 -2.40 -17.33
CA GLY A 348 10.40 -2.35 -18.24
C GLY A 348 11.00 -3.73 -18.47
N LYS A 349 12.03 -3.79 -19.31
CA LYS A 349 12.74 -5.03 -19.65
C LYS A 349 13.44 -5.68 -18.46
N ASP A 350 14.05 -4.86 -17.60
CA ASP A 350 14.91 -5.32 -16.49
C ASP A 350 14.26 -5.18 -15.11
N GLY A 351 13.01 -4.71 -15.04
CA GLY A 351 12.32 -4.51 -13.78
C GLY A 351 10.98 -3.81 -13.89
N GLU A 352 10.34 -3.67 -12.74
CA GLU A 352 9.05 -3.02 -12.55
C GLU A 352 9.25 -1.70 -11.81
N VAL A 353 8.45 -0.70 -12.15
CA VAL A 353 8.45 0.60 -11.49
C VAL A 353 7.03 1.03 -11.22
N CYS A 354 6.78 1.43 -9.97
CA CYS A 354 5.50 1.99 -9.56
C CYS A 354 5.68 3.45 -9.17
N PHE A 355 4.82 4.31 -9.69
CA PHE A 355 4.73 5.72 -9.33
C PHE A 355 3.42 5.99 -8.59
N TRP A 356 3.41 6.96 -7.67
CA TRP A 356 2.18 7.45 -7.04
C TRP A 356 2.33 8.90 -6.61
N LEU A 357 1.22 9.51 -6.22
CA LEU A 357 1.20 10.85 -5.65
C LEU A 357 1.02 10.81 -4.14
N GLU A 358 1.67 11.75 -3.46
CA GLU A 358 1.42 12.08 -2.07
C GLU A 358 1.11 13.58 -1.94
N PRO A 359 0.09 13.98 -1.17
CA PRO A 359 -0.17 15.38 -0.88
C PRO A 359 1.07 16.07 -0.29
N ASP A 360 1.37 17.27 -0.78
CA ASP A 360 2.41 18.17 -0.24
C ASP A 360 1.79 19.49 0.22
N GLU A 361 2.61 20.41 0.71
CA GLU A 361 2.13 21.74 1.13
C GLU A 361 1.40 22.49 -0.01
N GLY A 362 0.24 23.07 0.29
CA GLY A 362 -0.56 23.86 -0.65
C GLY A 362 -1.34 23.02 -1.67
N LYS A 363 -1.12 23.28 -2.97
CA LYS A 363 -1.78 22.58 -4.09
C LYS A 363 -0.85 21.58 -4.80
N TYR A 364 0.28 21.26 -4.18
CA TYR A 364 1.31 20.42 -4.78
C TYR A 364 1.20 18.98 -4.29
N PHE A 365 1.74 18.07 -5.09
CA PHE A 365 1.90 16.66 -4.81
C PHE A 365 3.38 16.30 -4.99
N LYS A 366 3.88 15.40 -4.16
CA LYS A 366 5.14 14.69 -4.43
C LYS A 366 4.84 13.51 -5.33
N VAL A 367 5.58 13.41 -6.42
CA VAL A 367 5.65 12.20 -7.23
C VAL A 367 6.65 11.27 -6.57
N MET A 368 6.15 10.15 -6.08
CA MET A 368 6.93 9.12 -5.43
C MET A 368 7.08 7.92 -6.37
N ALA A 369 8.16 7.18 -6.23
CA ALA A 369 8.38 5.95 -6.98
C ALA A 369 9.01 4.84 -6.13
N ALA A 370 8.77 3.60 -6.52
CA ALA A 370 9.50 2.42 -6.09
C ALA A 370 9.86 1.59 -7.32
N THR A 371 10.96 0.85 -7.27
CA THR A 371 11.45 0.02 -8.38
C THR A 371 11.99 -1.32 -7.86
N THR A 372 12.00 -2.31 -8.74
CA THR A 372 12.66 -3.60 -8.49
C THR A 372 14.15 -3.62 -8.86
N ASP A 373 14.72 -2.50 -9.32
CA ASP A 373 16.15 -2.40 -9.60
C ASP A 373 16.98 -2.67 -8.33
N LYS A 374 17.89 -3.64 -8.42
CA LYS A 374 18.71 -4.09 -7.27
C LYS A 374 19.60 -3.00 -6.71
N SER A 375 20.13 -2.11 -7.56
CA SER A 375 21.02 -1.04 -7.10
C SER A 375 20.26 -0.01 -6.26
N VAL A 376 19.02 0.29 -6.66
CA VAL A 376 18.10 1.18 -5.93
C VAL A 376 17.57 0.52 -4.66
N LEU A 377 17.21 -0.77 -4.71
CA LEU A 377 16.84 -1.55 -3.53
C LEU A 377 17.95 -1.50 -2.46
N LEU A 378 19.20 -1.78 -2.86
CA LEU A 378 20.34 -1.80 -1.95
C LEU A 378 20.73 -0.42 -1.43
N SER A 379 20.48 0.65 -2.19
CA SER A 379 20.78 2.02 -1.73
C SER A 379 19.72 2.52 -0.74
N THR A 380 18.45 2.19 -0.96
CA THR A 380 17.33 2.68 -0.15
C THR A 380 17.09 1.90 1.14
N THR A 381 17.46 0.61 1.18
CA THR A 381 17.29 -0.26 2.37
C THR A 381 18.43 -0.16 3.39
N LYS A 382 19.47 0.64 3.11
CA LYS A 382 20.52 0.92 4.09
C LYS A 382 19.96 1.81 5.20
N ILE A 383 20.18 1.39 6.45
CA ILE A 383 19.82 2.18 7.63
C ILE A 383 20.55 3.52 7.55
N ASN A 384 19.78 4.60 7.54
CA ASN A 384 20.31 5.96 7.56
C ASN A 384 20.01 6.66 8.89
N SER A 385 20.52 7.88 9.06
CA SER A 385 20.33 8.67 10.27
C SER A 385 18.86 9.01 10.55
N ASN A 386 18.04 9.16 9.51
CA ASN A 386 16.60 9.40 9.66
C ASN A 386 15.88 8.17 10.22
N ASP A 387 16.27 6.97 9.79
CA ASP A 387 15.71 5.71 10.31
C ASP A 387 16.05 5.52 11.80
N VAL A 388 17.26 5.93 12.22
CA VAL A 388 17.66 5.94 13.63
C VAL A 388 16.92 7.01 14.43
N LYS A 389 16.80 8.23 13.89
CA LYS A 389 16.03 9.31 14.52
C LYS A 389 14.57 8.93 14.72
N GLU A 390 13.96 8.29 13.72
CA GLU A 390 12.59 7.79 13.81
C GLU A 390 12.46 6.67 14.84
N ALA A 391 13.38 5.71 14.84
CA ALA A 391 13.40 4.63 15.84
C ALA A 391 13.52 5.19 17.27
N LEU A 392 14.36 6.21 17.48
CA LEU A 392 14.47 6.92 18.75
C LEU A 392 13.18 7.66 19.12
N GLY A 393 12.56 8.34 18.14
CA GLY A 393 11.27 9.03 18.34
C GLY A 393 10.14 8.08 18.76
N LYS A 394 10.14 6.84 18.26
CA LYS A 394 9.19 5.78 18.67
C LYS A 394 9.54 5.17 20.03
N GLU A 395 10.81 5.18 20.41
CA GLU A 395 11.28 4.62 21.69
C GLU A 395 11.02 5.53 22.89
N VAL A 396 10.98 6.85 22.71
CA VAL A 396 10.72 7.79 23.83
C VAL A 396 9.33 7.58 24.46
N PRO A 397 8.22 7.46 23.69
CA PRO A 397 6.92 7.10 24.25
C PRO A 397 6.88 5.68 24.85
N SER A 398 7.62 4.72 24.26
CA SER A 398 7.75 3.34 24.78
C SER A 398 8.33 3.31 26.20
N LEU A 399 9.30 4.19 26.46
CA LEU A 399 9.97 4.37 27.74
C LEU A 399 9.11 5.04 28.81
N THR A 400 8.32 6.06 28.48
CA THR A 400 7.65 6.89 29.49
C THR A 400 6.21 6.47 29.75
N SER A 401 5.42 6.24 28.70
CA SER A 401 3.97 6.00 28.83
C SER A 401 3.66 4.53 29.10
N TYR A 402 4.31 3.62 28.39
CA TYR A 402 3.95 2.20 28.40
C TYR A 402 4.57 1.40 29.55
N LEU A 403 5.72 1.82 30.07
CA LEU A 403 6.29 1.27 31.30
C LEU A 403 5.40 1.53 32.52
N LEU A 404 4.80 2.72 32.60
CA LEU A 404 3.80 3.04 33.63
C LEU A 404 2.53 2.21 33.40
N LEU A 405 2.01 2.14 32.17
CA LEU A 405 0.79 1.40 31.84
C LEU A 405 0.89 -0.10 32.14
N ILE A 406 2.01 -0.77 31.82
CA ILE A 406 2.24 -2.19 32.14
C ILE A 406 2.34 -2.41 33.65
N SER A 407 2.96 -1.46 34.36
CA SER A 407 3.14 -1.55 35.81
C SER A 407 1.81 -1.49 36.57
N PHE A 408 0.76 -0.89 35.98
CA PHE A 408 -0.52 -0.66 36.67
C PHE A 408 -1.75 -1.35 36.05
N ALA A 409 -1.86 -1.53 34.73
CA ALA A 409 -3.14 -1.89 34.09
C ALA A 409 -3.32 -3.39 33.75
N GLY A 410 -2.25 -4.15 33.49
CA GLY A 410 -2.37 -5.53 32.97
C GLY A 410 -1.51 -6.59 33.65
N ARG A 411 -0.47 -6.20 34.40
CA ARG A 411 0.48 -7.14 35.04
C ARG A 411 0.61 -6.99 36.54
N PHE A 412 -0.34 -6.28 37.16
CA PHE A 412 -0.40 -6.15 38.60
C PHE A 412 -0.78 -7.48 39.30
N LEU A 413 -1.68 -8.28 38.72
CA LEU A 413 -2.15 -9.53 39.34
C LEU A 413 -1.01 -10.58 39.51
N PRO A 414 -0.17 -10.85 38.50
CA PRO A 414 1.01 -11.71 38.64
C PRO A 414 2.06 -11.23 39.65
N LEU A 415 2.07 -9.94 39.99
CA LEU A 415 2.98 -9.36 40.96
C LEU A 415 2.55 -9.58 42.42
N LEU A 416 1.28 -9.94 42.67
CA LEU A 416 0.75 -10.05 44.03
C LEU A 416 1.56 -10.99 44.95
N PRO A 417 1.99 -12.20 44.53
CA PRO A 417 2.79 -13.08 45.38
C PRO A 417 4.16 -12.48 45.72
N VAL A 418 4.75 -11.74 44.76
CA VAL A 418 6.05 -11.08 44.88
C VAL A 418 5.97 -9.90 45.84
N LEU A 419 4.89 -9.11 45.75
CA LEU A 419 4.59 -7.99 46.65
C LEU A 419 4.20 -8.48 48.05
N GLY A 420 3.44 -9.58 48.15
CA GLY A 420 3.12 -10.23 49.43
C GLY A 420 4.39 -10.67 50.16
N TRP A 421 5.36 -11.24 49.44
CA TRP A 421 6.66 -11.58 50.02
C TRP A 421 7.47 -10.35 50.45
N LEU A 422 7.37 -9.24 49.70
CA LEU A 422 7.99 -7.97 50.10
C LEU A 422 7.40 -7.44 51.41
N ILE A 423 6.07 -7.43 51.54
CA ILE A 423 5.37 -7.03 52.77
C ILE A 423 5.80 -7.92 53.93
N TYR A 424 5.88 -9.24 53.70
CA TYR A 424 6.35 -10.19 54.71
C TYR A 424 7.78 -9.87 55.19
N ILE A 425 8.75 -9.68 54.28
CA ILE A 425 10.13 -9.30 54.63
C ILE A 425 10.15 -7.96 55.40
N PHE A 426 9.32 -7.00 54.99
CA PHE A 426 9.23 -5.69 55.65
C PHE A 426 8.72 -5.84 57.10
N SER A 427 7.66 -6.60 57.32
CA SER A 427 7.08 -6.81 58.66
C SER A 427 8.01 -7.53 59.64
N ILE A 428 8.93 -8.36 59.16
CA ILE A 428 9.87 -9.10 60.01
C ILE A 428 11.31 -8.55 59.96
N ASN A 429 11.52 -7.39 59.35
CA ASN A 429 12.85 -6.88 58.98
C ASN A 429 13.86 -6.88 60.15
N GLU A 430 13.44 -6.46 61.34
CA GLU A 430 14.29 -6.44 62.55
C GLU A 430 14.70 -7.84 63.01
N ARG A 431 13.85 -8.85 62.81
CA ARG A 431 14.13 -10.25 63.22
C ARG A 431 15.06 -10.98 62.26
N ILE A 432 15.13 -10.54 61.01
CA ILE A 432 15.85 -11.24 59.93
C ILE A 432 17.13 -10.53 59.48
N GLU A 433 17.58 -9.49 60.18
CA GLU A 433 18.74 -8.69 59.76
C GLU A 433 20.00 -9.54 59.52
N LYS A 434 20.25 -10.54 60.38
CA LYS A 434 21.39 -11.47 60.25
C LYS A 434 21.18 -12.60 59.22
N SER A 435 19.93 -12.96 58.90
CA SER A 435 19.57 -14.07 58.01
C SER A 435 18.94 -13.62 56.69
N GLY A 436 18.88 -12.31 56.43
CA GLY A 436 18.09 -11.70 55.37
C GLY A 436 18.46 -12.14 53.95
N TYR A 437 19.67 -12.66 53.74
CA TYR A 437 20.08 -13.24 52.46
C TYR A 437 19.26 -14.51 52.10
N LYS A 438 18.87 -15.33 53.09
CA LYS A 438 18.03 -16.51 52.84
C LYS A 438 16.64 -16.11 52.34
N TYR A 439 16.04 -15.10 52.99
CA TYR A 439 14.74 -14.56 52.60
C TYR A 439 14.78 -13.84 51.25
N LEU A 440 15.91 -13.20 50.91
CA LEU A 440 16.15 -12.64 49.59
C LEU A 440 16.16 -13.74 48.51
N ILE A 441 16.90 -14.84 48.71
CA ILE A 441 16.95 -15.96 47.76
C ILE A 441 15.56 -16.56 47.54
N ILE A 442 14.81 -16.81 48.61
CA ILE A 442 13.44 -17.32 48.52
C ILE A 442 12.57 -16.36 47.70
N GLY A 443 12.70 -15.04 47.93
CA GLY A 443 12.00 -14.02 47.15
C GLY A 443 12.37 -14.03 45.66
N ILE A 444 13.64 -14.25 45.33
CA ILE A 444 14.11 -14.40 43.95
C ILE A 444 13.48 -15.62 43.28
N PHE A 445 13.41 -16.76 43.98
CA PHE A 445 12.74 -17.96 43.47
C PHE A 445 11.25 -17.76 43.26
N ILE A 446 10.56 -17.12 44.22
CA ILE A 446 9.14 -16.76 44.09
C ILE A 446 8.96 -15.88 42.84
N TYR A 447 9.76 -14.83 42.70
CA TYR A 447 9.73 -13.97 41.52
C TYR A 447 9.94 -14.75 40.22
N LEU A 448 11.01 -15.55 40.12
CA LEU A 448 11.34 -16.30 38.91
C LEU A 448 10.24 -17.29 38.52
N PHE A 449 9.70 -18.04 39.49
CA PHE A 449 8.62 -19.00 39.27
C PHE A 449 7.38 -18.33 38.70
N PHE A 450 6.92 -17.24 39.33
CA PHE A 450 5.75 -16.51 38.86
C PHE A 450 6.00 -15.79 37.53
N GLN A 451 7.20 -15.29 37.27
CA GLN A 451 7.54 -14.74 35.95
C GLN A 451 7.47 -15.79 34.84
N ILE A 452 8.02 -16.99 35.05
CA ILE A 452 7.98 -18.06 34.05
C ILE A 452 6.53 -18.47 33.73
N ILE A 453 5.67 -18.61 34.75
CA ILE A 453 4.25 -18.96 34.54
C ILE A 453 3.52 -17.86 33.76
N THR A 454 3.78 -16.60 34.10
CA THR A 454 3.03 -15.47 33.56
C THR A 454 3.63 -14.91 32.27
N ILE A 455 4.81 -15.39 31.86
CA ILE A 455 5.47 -14.91 30.65
C ILE A 455 4.63 -15.17 29.39
N ASN A 456 3.80 -16.21 29.37
CA ASN A 456 2.91 -16.51 28.24
C ASN A 456 1.96 -15.35 27.91
N SER A 457 1.64 -14.48 28.88
CA SER A 457 0.84 -13.27 28.65
C SER A 457 1.50 -12.27 27.69
N PHE A 458 2.82 -12.34 27.51
CA PHE A 458 3.55 -11.54 26.53
C PHE A 458 3.41 -12.06 25.10
N TYR A 459 3.04 -13.34 24.92
CA TYR A 459 3.07 -14.05 23.64
C TYR A 459 1.68 -14.17 23.02
N LYS A 460 0.91 -13.07 22.98
CA LYS A 460 -0.32 -13.02 22.18
C LYS A 460 0.03 -13.08 20.68
N PRO A 461 -0.76 -13.76 19.83
CA PRO A 461 -0.45 -13.91 18.39
C PRO A 461 -0.08 -12.59 17.70
N GLU A 462 -0.78 -11.50 18.04
CA GLU A 462 -0.57 -10.17 17.47
C GLU A 462 0.77 -9.56 17.89
N ALA A 463 1.24 -9.84 19.12
CA ALA A 463 2.51 -9.34 19.64
C ALA A 463 3.69 -10.17 19.12
N VAL A 464 3.51 -11.49 19.01
CA VAL A 464 4.56 -12.44 18.58
C VAL A 464 5.00 -12.18 17.14
N LEU A 465 4.09 -11.75 16.26
CA LEU A 465 4.39 -11.40 14.87
C LEU A 465 5.52 -10.38 14.74
N TYR A 466 5.62 -9.46 15.71
CA TYR A 466 6.53 -8.32 15.67
C TYR A 466 7.72 -8.43 16.61
N MET A 467 7.79 -9.51 17.38
CA MET A 467 8.93 -9.76 18.27
C MET A 467 10.13 -10.27 17.47
N PRO A 468 11.36 -9.79 17.75
CA PRO A 468 12.56 -10.36 17.17
C PRO A 468 12.67 -11.86 17.50
N LYS A 469 13.34 -12.63 16.63
CA LYS A 469 13.56 -14.08 16.80
C LYS A 469 14.13 -14.46 18.18
N LEU A 470 14.93 -13.57 18.77
CA LEU A 470 15.48 -13.74 20.12
C LEU A 470 14.40 -13.81 21.21
N LEU A 471 13.26 -13.15 21.03
CA LEU A 471 12.15 -13.17 21.98
C LEU A 471 11.17 -14.31 21.69
N THR A 472 11.06 -14.80 20.45
CA THR A 472 10.00 -15.74 20.03
C THR A 472 10.36 -17.22 20.09
N PHE A 473 11.65 -17.58 20.19
CA PHE A 473 12.04 -18.99 20.25
C PHE A 473 11.56 -19.67 21.55
N THR A 474 11.24 -20.97 21.51
CA THR A 474 10.58 -21.69 22.62
C THR A 474 11.28 -21.54 23.98
N GLY A 475 12.62 -21.52 24.02
CA GLY A 475 13.40 -21.38 25.26
C GLY A 475 13.47 -19.97 25.84
N SER A 476 13.08 -18.93 25.09
CA SER A 476 13.12 -17.53 25.54
C SER A 476 12.28 -17.31 26.80
N LYS A 477 11.17 -18.06 26.92
CA LYS A 477 10.23 -18.07 28.04
C LYS A 477 10.87 -18.39 29.39
N ILE A 478 11.98 -19.12 29.40
CA ILE A 478 12.72 -19.48 30.61
C ILE A 478 14.01 -18.67 30.72
N ILE A 479 14.72 -18.51 29.61
CA ILE A 479 16.03 -17.84 29.57
C ILE A 479 15.90 -16.37 29.96
N ILE A 480 14.91 -15.66 29.44
CA ILE A 480 14.78 -14.21 29.66
C ILE A 480 14.46 -13.87 31.13
N PRO A 481 13.45 -14.48 31.79
CA PRO A 481 13.22 -14.26 33.23
C PRO A 481 14.45 -14.61 34.08
N THR A 482 15.18 -15.67 33.71
CA THR A 482 16.37 -16.11 34.44
C THR A 482 17.48 -15.06 34.33
N VAL A 483 17.77 -14.57 33.12
CA VAL A 483 18.79 -13.53 32.89
C VAL A 483 18.45 -12.25 33.67
N PHE A 484 17.20 -11.78 33.63
CA PHE A 484 16.83 -10.57 34.38
C PHE A 484 16.85 -10.77 35.90
N SER A 485 16.51 -11.96 36.38
CA SER A 485 16.68 -12.31 37.79
C SER A 485 18.16 -12.27 38.21
N LEU A 486 19.06 -12.78 37.36
CA LEU A 486 20.50 -12.70 37.60
C LEU A 486 21.00 -11.24 37.59
N VAL A 487 20.52 -10.41 36.67
CA VAL A 487 20.85 -8.96 36.64
C VAL A 487 20.39 -8.26 37.91
N GLY A 488 19.16 -8.53 38.36
CA GLY A 488 18.65 -8.01 39.63
C GLY A 488 19.50 -8.45 40.82
N LEU A 489 19.91 -9.72 40.87
CA LEU A 489 20.80 -10.25 41.91
C LEU A 489 22.17 -9.58 41.88
N CYS A 490 22.77 -9.39 40.71
CA CYS A 490 24.02 -8.66 40.54
C CYS A 490 23.92 -7.22 41.07
N ALA A 491 22.81 -6.52 40.79
CA ALA A 491 22.58 -5.17 41.30
C ALA A 491 22.56 -5.14 42.85
N VAL A 492 21.94 -6.13 43.48
CA VAL A 492 21.96 -6.27 44.95
C VAL A 492 23.38 -6.54 45.47
N ILE A 493 24.12 -7.46 44.84
CA ILE A 493 25.50 -7.79 45.25
C ILE A 493 26.41 -6.55 45.15
N MET A 494 26.32 -5.79 44.06
CA MET A 494 27.09 -4.56 43.86
C MET A 494 26.73 -3.47 44.88
N SER A 495 25.45 -3.35 45.24
CA SER A 495 24.98 -2.39 46.24
C SER A 495 25.48 -2.73 47.65
N ARG A 496 25.50 -4.03 48.00
CA ARG A 496 26.05 -4.52 49.27
C ARG A 496 27.54 -4.20 49.43
N LYS A 497 28.34 -4.37 48.37
CA LYS A 497 29.78 -4.06 48.38
C LYS A 497 30.11 -2.59 48.67
N LYS A 498 29.16 -1.67 48.45
CA LYS A 498 29.35 -0.23 48.69
C LYS A 498 28.76 0.25 50.03
N ASP A 499 28.34 -0.67 50.92
CA ASP A 499 27.70 -0.39 52.21
C ASP A 499 26.41 0.46 52.16
N ARG A 500 25.85 0.68 50.97
CA ARG A 500 24.72 1.63 50.78
C ARG A 500 23.38 1.09 51.27
N ILE A 501 23.18 -0.24 51.27
CA ILE A 501 21.87 -0.85 51.56
C ILE A 501 22.06 -2.13 52.38
N LYS A 502 21.83 -2.04 53.70
CA LYS A 502 21.96 -3.18 54.64
C LYS A 502 20.63 -3.90 54.88
N GLN A 503 19.50 -3.19 54.84
CA GLN A 503 18.19 -3.77 55.16
C GLN A 503 17.71 -4.76 54.07
N PRO A 504 17.29 -5.99 54.43
CA PRO A 504 16.82 -7.02 53.49
C PRO A 504 15.66 -6.58 52.60
N TYR A 505 14.67 -5.83 53.11
CA TYR A 505 13.55 -5.35 52.29
C TYR A 505 14.02 -4.36 51.21
N LYS A 506 14.97 -3.46 51.53
CA LYS A 506 15.53 -2.53 50.53
C LYS A 506 16.32 -3.25 49.45
N GLN A 507 17.02 -4.33 49.83
CA GLN A 507 17.72 -5.19 48.87
C GLN A 507 16.75 -5.94 47.97
N TYR A 508 15.64 -6.44 48.51
CA TYR A 508 14.60 -7.08 47.73
C TYR A 508 13.87 -6.09 46.81
N ILE A 509 13.57 -4.87 47.29
CA ILE A 509 13.05 -3.78 46.44
C ILE A 509 14.02 -3.51 45.29
N LEU A 510 15.32 -3.35 45.57
CA LEU A 510 16.32 -3.14 44.53
C LEU A 510 16.34 -4.27 43.50
N PHE A 511 16.31 -5.52 43.94
CA PHE A 511 16.18 -6.69 43.05
C PHE A 511 14.95 -6.57 42.15
N LEU A 512 13.77 -6.32 42.75
CA LEU A 512 12.51 -6.23 42.02
C LEU A 512 12.52 -5.06 41.03
N THR A 513 13.01 -3.90 41.42
CA THR A 513 13.16 -2.73 40.54
C THR A 513 13.96 -3.11 39.30
N PHE A 514 15.12 -3.75 39.45
CA PHE A 514 15.94 -4.10 38.30
C PHE A 514 15.34 -5.26 37.48
N ALA A 515 14.96 -6.36 38.12
CA ALA A 515 14.47 -7.55 37.40
C ALA A 515 13.13 -7.28 36.71
N TYR A 516 12.16 -6.68 37.41
CA TYR A 516 10.82 -6.44 36.89
C TYR A 516 10.78 -5.31 35.87
N ILE A 517 11.41 -4.15 36.14
CA ILE A 517 11.35 -3.02 35.21
C ILE A 517 12.09 -3.35 33.91
N LEU A 518 13.27 -3.95 33.97
CA LEU A 518 14.03 -4.29 32.77
C LEU A 518 13.33 -5.36 31.93
N MET A 519 12.75 -6.38 32.57
CA MET A 519 11.99 -7.41 31.86
C MET A 519 10.77 -6.81 31.17
N ASN A 520 9.97 -5.99 31.87
CA ASN A 520 8.82 -5.36 31.24
C ASN A 520 9.26 -4.43 30.13
N TYR A 521 10.29 -3.60 30.37
CA TYR A 521 10.84 -2.69 29.38
C TYR A 521 11.21 -3.41 28.08
N LEU A 522 11.85 -4.58 28.15
CA LEU A 522 12.23 -5.36 26.97
C LEU A 522 11.04 -5.75 26.10
N TYR A 523 9.87 -6.01 26.68
CA TYR A 523 8.70 -6.41 25.91
C TYR A 523 7.73 -5.27 25.62
N THR A 524 7.83 -4.16 26.34
CA THR A 524 6.93 -3.00 26.23
C THR A 524 6.67 -2.57 24.78
N PRO A 525 7.69 -2.43 23.90
CA PRO A 525 7.46 -1.97 22.54
C PRO A 525 6.61 -2.92 21.69
N TYR A 526 6.47 -4.19 22.07
CA TYR A 526 5.75 -5.20 21.29
C TYR A 526 4.30 -5.40 21.72
N LEU A 527 3.94 -4.94 22.93
CA LEU A 527 2.64 -5.20 23.53
C LEU A 527 1.59 -4.14 23.20
N PHE A 528 2.01 -2.95 22.81
CA PHE A 528 1.13 -1.82 22.55
C PHE A 528 1.24 -1.27 21.13
N ILE A 529 1.64 -2.12 20.18
CA ILE A 529 1.67 -1.70 18.78
C ILE A 529 0.26 -1.62 18.15
N ASN A 530 -0.78 -1.82 18.97
CA ASN A 530 -2.20 -1.81 18.58
C ASN A 530 -2.97 -0.56 19.07
N ASN A 531 -2.31 0.44 19.68
CA ASN A 531 -2.97 1.66 20.14
C ASN A 531 -2.31 2.93 19.61
#